data_AF-A0A2W6A1S8-F1
#
_entry.id   AF-A0A2W6A1S8-F1
#
_cell.length_a   1.000
_cell.length_b   1.000
_cell.length_c   1.000
_cell.angle_alpha   90.00
_cell.angle_beta   90.00
_cell.angle_gamma   90.00
#
_symmetry.space_group_name_H-M   'P 1'
#
loop_
_entity.id
_entity.type
_entity.pdbx_description
1 polymer ?
#
loop_
_entity_poly.entity_id
_entity_poly.type
_entity_poly.pdbx_seq_one_letter_code
_entity_poly.pdbx_strand_id
1 'polypeptide(L)'
;ELIEICTEREHHEPEIFSLLQRAFGFLDQTQPDLRAITHFENELARITGVRHPDRGNAASALGNLFGKLPGSRAPLLKALRS
;
A
#
# COMPACT_ATOMS: atom_id res chain seq x y z
N GLU A 1 6.66 -1.49 -6.90
CA GLU A 1 5.81 -2.71 -6.96
C GLU A 1 4.32 -2.49 -6.65
N LEU A 2 3.87 -2.16 -5.42
CA LEU A 2 2.42 -2.16 -5.12
C LEU A 2 1.63 -1.20 -6.02
N ILE A 3 2.11 0.04 -6.17
CA ILE A 3 1.45 1.01 -7.05
C ILE A 3 1.46 0.57 -8.52
N GLU A 4 2.56 -0.02 -9.00
CA GLU A 4 2.63 -0.58 -10.36
C GLU A 4 1.58 -1.67 -10.61
N ILE A 5 1.21 -2.42 -9.58
CA ILE A 5 0.13 -3.44 -9.65
C ILE A 5 -1.25 -2.77 -9.67
N CYS A 6 -1.40 -1.64 -8.98
CA CYS A 6 -2.69 -0.98 -8.77
C CYS A 6 -3.06 0.05 -9.84
N THR A 7 -2.13 0.46 -10.71
CA THR A 7 -2.35 1.53 -11.68
C THR A 7 -2.03 1.05 -13.10
N GLU A 8 -2.89 1.40 -14.06
CA GLU A 8 -2.59 1.25 -15.49
C GLU A 8 -1.84 2.49 -16.03
N ARG A 9 -1.23 2.38 -17.22
CA ARG A 9 -0.71 3.57 -17.93
C ARG A 9 -1.89 4.51 -18.21
N GLU A 10 -1.69 5.81 -17.98
CA GLU A 10 -2.69 6.89 -18.11
C GLU A 10 -3.77 6.94 -17.01
N HIS A 11 -3.61 6.23 -15.88
CA HIS A 11 -4.58 6.27 -14.79
C HIS A 11 -4.55 7.62 -14.04
N HIS A 12 -5.59 8.43 -14.23
CA HIS A 12 -5.75 9.76 -13.64
C HIS A 12 -6.33 9.68 -12.21
N GLU A 13 -5.53 9.18 -11.26
CA GLU A 13 -5.90 9.11 -9.84
C GLU A 13 -4.99 10.02 -9.00
N PRO A 14 -5.30 11.32 -8.87
CA PRO A 14 -4.47 12.28 -8.15
C PRO A 14 -4.27 11.91 -6.67
N GLU A 15 -5.21 11.17 -6.08
CA GLU A 15 -5.13 10.66 -4.71
C GLU A 15 -4.01 9.62 -4.54
N ILE A 16 -3.80 8.73 -5.52
CA ILE A 16 -2.73 7.73 -5.48
C ILE A 16 -1.37 8.43 -5.61
N PHE A 17 -1.26 9.41 -6.51
CA PHE A 17 -0.06 10.23 -6.64
C PHE A 17 0.25 10.98 -5.34
N SER A 18 -0.77 11.61 -4.74
CA SER A 18 -0.63 12.32 -3.46
C SER A 18 -0.24 11.38 -2.31
N LEU A 19 -0.77 10.15 -2.30
CA LEU A 19 -0.37 9.12 -1.33
C LEU A 19 1.11 8.75 -1.50
N LEU A 20 1.59 8.58 -2.73
CA LEU A 20 3.00 8.31 -3.02
C LEU A 20 3.92 9.44 -2.56
N GLN A 21 3.56 10.70 -2.86
CA GLN A 21 4.33 11.86 -2.39
C GLN A 21 4.44 11.90 -0.87
N ARG A 22 3.33 11.65 -0.15
CA ARG A 22 3.34 11.57 1.33
C ARG A 22 4.22 10.42 1.83
N ALA A 23 4.17 9.27 1.16
CA ALA A 23 4.98 8.12 1.55
C ALA A 23 6.48 8.39 1.40
N PHE A 24 6.91 8.98 0.28
CA PHE A 24 8.31 9.38 0.10
C PHE A 24 8.75 10.43 1.11
N GLY A 25 7.95 11.48 1.33
CA GLY A 25 8.26 12.50 2.32
C GLY A 25 8.37 11.94 3.75
N PHE A 26 7.61 10.90 4.09
CA PHE A 26 7.76 10.19 5.37
C PHE A 26 9.06 9.39 5.43
N LEU A 27 9.40 8.64 4.37
CA LEU A 27 10.61 7.82 4.30
C LEU A 27 11.89 8.66 4.35
N ASP A 28 11.85 9.89 3.83
CA ASP A 28 12.98 10.83 3.90
C ASP A 28 13.27 11.29 5.34
N GLN A 29 12.29 11.20 6.25
CA GLN A 29 12.38 11.75 7.61
C GLN A 29 12.36 10.66 8.70
N THR A 30 11.88 9.46 8.37
CA THR A 30 11.55 8.44 9.35
C THR A 30 11.94 7.05 8.86
N GLN A 31 12.59 6.27 9.73
CA GLN A 31 12.85 4.85 9.46
C GLN A 31 11.51 4.11 9.40
N PRO A 32 11.16 3.42 8.30
CA PRO A 32 9.89 2.73 8.19
C PRO A 32 9.81 1.53 9.14
N ASP A 33 8.64 1.34 9.73
CA ASP A 33 8.28 0.20 10.55
C ASP A 33 7.04 -0.52 9.99
N LEU A 34 6.56 -1.55 10.69
CA LEU A 34 5.35 -2.28 10.28
C LEU A 34 4.10 -1.37 10.23
N ARG A 35 4.05 -0.32 11.04
CA ARG A 35 2.92 0.61 11.08
C ARG A 35 2.89 1.46 9.81
N ALA A 36 4.05 1.91 9.34
CA ALA A 36 4.18 2.64 8.08
C ALA A 36 3.66 1.83 6.89
N ILE A 37 4.04 0.55 6.80
CA ILE A 37 3.54 -0.37 5.75
C ILE A 37 2.02 -0.54 5.85
N THR A 38 1.51 -0.84 7.05
CA THR A 38 0.09 -1.06 7.28
C THR A 38 -0.74 0.21 7.01
N HIS A 39 -0.21 1.38 7.35
CA HIS A 39 -0.84 2.67 7.08
C HIS A 39 -0.95 2.93 5.57
N PHE A 40 0.15 2.73 4.83
CA PHE A 40 0.15 2.89 3.38
C PHE A 40 -0.88 1.98 2.70
N GLU A 41 -0.92 0.69 3.08
CA GLU A 41 -1.90 -0.26 2.54
C GLU A 41 -3.35 0.13 2.87
N ASN A 42 -3.60 0.64 4.08
CA ASN A 42 -4.93 1.10 4.47
C ASN A 42 -5.39 2.32 3.66
N GLU A 43 -4.50 3.30 3.46
CA GLU A 43 -4.81 4.48 2.66
C GLU A 43 -5.05 4.11 1.20
N LEU A 44 -4.24 3.21 0.65
CA LEU A 44 -4.46 2.73 -0.71
C LEU A 44 -5.78 1.98 -0.85
N ALA A 45 -6.11 1.08 0.08
CA ALA A 45 -7.39 0.37 0.10
C ALA A 45 -8.60 1.32 0.26
N ARG A 46 -8.41 2.45 0.95
CA ARG A 46 -9.43 3.49 1.08
C ARG A 46 -9.64 4.22 -0.25
N ILE A 47 -8.56 4.61 -0.92
CA ILE A 47 -8.62 5.29 -2.23
C ILE A 47 -9.26 4.39 -3.29
N THR A 48 -8.90 3.11 -3.30
CA THR A 48 -9.44 2.13 -4.28
C THR A 48 -10.81 1.58 -3.90
N GLY A 49 -11.42 2.05 -2.79
CA GLY A 49 -12.78 1.71 -2.40
C GLY A 49 -12.99 0.30 -1.84
N VAL A 50 -11.93 -0.48 -1.57
CA VAL A 50 -12.01 -1.87 -1.09
C VAL A 50 -11.81 -2.02 0.42
N ARG A 51 -11.60 -0.92 1.13
CA ARG A 51 -11.54 -0.93 2.59
C ARG A 51 -12.94 -1.15 3.16
N HIS A 52 -13.19 -2.35 3.69
CA HIS A 52 -14.41 -2.67 4.41
C HIS A 52 -14.15 -2.80 5.92
N PRO A 53 -15.02 -2.25 6.79
CA PRO A 53 -14.88 -2.36 8.25
C PRO A 53 -14.82 -3.81 8.74
N ASP A 54 -15.50 -4.71 8.02
CA ASP A 54 -15.71 -6.11 8.44
C ASP A 54 -14.84 -7.11 7.66
N ARG A 55 -14.07 -6.65 6.66
CA ARG A 55 -13.23 -7.53 5.82
C ARG A 55 -11.73 -7.28 6.04
N GLY A 56 -11.19 -7.92 7.08
CA GLY A 56 -9.79 -8.32 7.15
C GLY A 56 -8.71 -7.24 6.98
N ASN A 57 -7.47 -7.70 6.80
CA ASN A 57 -6.30 -6.83 6.60
C ASN A 57 -6.35 -6.16 5.23
N ALA A 58 -6.04 -4.85 5.14
CA ALA A 58 -5.99 -4.07 3.90
C ALA A 58 -5.17 -4.76 2.79
N ALA A 59 -4.07 -5.41 3.14
CA ALA A 59 -3.28 -6.17 2.17
C ALA A 59 -4.07 -7.31 1.50
N SER A 60 -4.90 -8.04 2.26
CA SER A 60 -5.73 -9.09 1.68
C SER A 60 -6.80 -8.52 0.76
N ALA A 61 -7.40 -7.38 1.11
CA ALA A 61 -8.37 -6.70 0.26
C ALA A 61 -7.73 -6.22 -1.06
N LEU A 62 -6.56 -5.59 -0.98
CA LEU A 62 -5.78 -5.17 -2.15
C LEU A 62 -5.38 -6.37 -3.02
N GLY A 63 -4.90 -7.45 -2.40
CA GLY A 63 -4.54 -8.68 -3.10
C GLY A 63 -5.73 -9.31 -3.83
N ASN A 64 -6.93 -9.26 -3.24
CA ASN A 64 -8.15 -9.75 -3.88
C ASN A 64 -8.58 -8.85 -5.05
N LEU A 65 -8.49 -7.52 -4.90
CA LEU A 65 -8.86 -6.56 -5.94
C LEU A 65 -7.95 -6.69 -7.17
N PHE A 66 -6.64 -6.76 -6.95
CA PHE A 66 -5.63 -6.74 -8.01
C PHE A 66 -5.08 -8.12 -8.38
N GLY A 67 -5.64 -9.18 -7.80
CA GLY A 67 -5.27 -10.58 -8.03
C GLY A 67 -3.92 -11.02 -7.42
N LYS A 68 -3.11 -10.10 -6.89
CA LYS A 68 -1.83 -10.39 -6.25
C LYS A 68 -1.35 -9.27 -5.34
N LEU A 69 -0.38 -9.60 -4.48
CA LEU A 69 0.43 -8.63 -3.74
C LEU A 69 1.86 -8.60 -4.30
N PRO A 70 2.63 -7.52 -4.03
CA PRO A 70 4.04 -7.43 -4.35
C PRO A 70 4.85 -8.61 -3.80
N GLY A 71 5.74 -9.17 -4.61
CA GLY A 71 6.65 -10.23 -4.17
C GLY A 71 7.58 -9.76 -3.05
N SER A 72 7.95 -8.48 -3.08
CA SER A 72 8.76 -7.81 -2.05
C SER A 72 8.08 -7.68 -0.68
N ARG A 73 6.76 -7.86 -0.57
CA ARG A 73 6.03 -7.61 0.68
C ARG A 73 6.43 -8.54 1.81
N ALA A 74 6.43 -9.85 1.57
CA ALA A 74 6.78 -10.85 2.58
C ALA A 74 8.22 -10.69 3.12
N PRO A 75 9.27 -10.56 2.27
CA PRO A 75 10.62 -10.34 2.78
C PRO A 75 10.76 -9.00 3.52
N LEU A 76 10.08 -7.93 3.07
CA LEU A 76 10.08 -6.64 3.78
C LEU A 76 9.47 -6.76 5.19
N LEU A 77 8.32 -7.41 5.33
CA LEU A 77 7.70 -7.63 6.64
C LEU A 77 8.57 -8.48 7.57
N LYS A 78 9.33 -9.43 7.03
CA LYS A 78 10.30 -10.21 7.80
C LYS A 78 11.44 -9.32 8.32
N ALA A 79 11.98 -8.46 7.46
CA ALA A 79 13.08 -7.55 7.81
C ALA A 79 12.68 -6.46 8.84
N LEU A 80 11.41 -6.07 8.89
CA LEU A 80 10.90 -5.06 9.84
C LEU A 80 10.47 -5.65 11.19
N ARG A 81 10.48 -6.98 11.34
CA ARG A 81 10.16 -7.69 12.58
C ARG A 81 11.38 -8.09 13.40
N SER A 82 12.54 -8.09 12.75
CA SER A 82 13.86 -8.37 13.34
C SER A 82 14.47 -7.12 13.94
#